data_AF-A0A919ABX0-F1
#
_entry.id   AF-A0A919ABX0-F1
#
_cell.length_a   1.000
_cell.length_b   1.000
_cell.length_c   1.000
_cell.angle_alpha   90.00
_cell.angle_beta   90.00
_cell.angle_gamma   90.00
#
_symmetry.space_group_name_H-M   'P 1'
#
loop_
_entity.id
_entity.type
_entity.pdbx_description
1 polymer ?
#
loop_
_entity_poly.entity_id
_entity_poly.type
_entity_poly.pdbx_seq_one_letter_code
_entity_poly.pdbx_strand_id
1 'polypeptide(L)'
;MSPPQRPAPLPTREALIEAAYRNELSRLCDAAPDLLAAMPPHEALRAWMGRFIDYATAKLGMAEALRAVVDSGVNPYAQSRELIMNALTSLMDAATAAGTIRSDLTCSMA
;
A
#
# COMPACT_ATOMS: atom_id res chain seq x y z
N MET A 1 32.52 -23.73 22.79
CA MET A 1 32.69 -22.28 22.63
C MET A 1 32.24 -21.92 21.22
N SER A 2 31.03 -21.39 21.06
CA SER A 2 30.49 -21.07 19.73
C SER A 2 31.23 -19.88 19.13
N PRO A 3 31.56 -19.90 17.83
CA PRO A 3 32.25 -18.79 17.18
C PRO A 3 31.38 -17.52 17.21
N PRO A 4 31.99 -16.32 17.30
CA PRO A 4 31.24 -15.07 17.26
C PRO A 4 30.51 -14.95 15.92
N GLN A 5 29.19 -14.79 15.97
CA GLN A 5 28.41 -14.49 14.78
C GLN A 5 28.85 -13.13 14.23
N ARG A 6 29.22 -13.08 12.94
CA ARG A 6 29.48 -11.81 12.26
C ARG A 6 28.20 -10.97 12.30
N PRO A 7 28.30 -9.64 12.55
CA PRO A 7 27.15 -8.76 12.43
C PRO A 7 26.58 -8.86 11.01
N ALA A 8 25.25 -8.84 10.90
CA ALA A 8 24.58 -8.81 9.60
C ALA A 8 25.08 -7.60 8.78
N PRO A 9 25.27 -7.75 7.46
CA PRO A 9 25.66 -6.62 6.61
C PRO A 9 24.62 -5.50 6.70
N LEU A 10 25.07 -4.25 6.66
CA LEU A 10 24.20 -3.08 6.63
C LEU A 10 23.35 -3.11 5.35
N PRO A 11 22.05 -2.74 5.44
CA PRO A 11 21.19 -2.70 4.27
C PRO A 11 21.70 -1.68 3.25
N THR A 12 21.61 -2.02 1.96
CA THR A 12 21.95 -1.10 0.88
C THR A 12 20.94 0.05 0.82
N ARG A 13 21.31 1.14 0.13
CA ARG A 13 20.39 2.26 -0.12
C ARG A 13 19.12 1.78 -0.83
N GLU A 14 19.28 0.87 -1.79
CA GLU A 14 18.19 0.28 -2.58
C GLU A 14 17.26 -0.55 -1.70
N ALA A 15 17.81 -1.35 -0.79
CA ALA A 15 17.03 -2.14 0.17
C ALA A 15 16.24 -1.24 1.14
N LEU A 16 16.80 -0.10 1.55
CA LEU A 16 16.08 0.88 2.39
C LEU A 16 14.95 1.56 1.62
N ILE A 17 15.16 1.91 0.34
CA ILE A 17 14.13 2.50 -0.51
C ILE A 17 12.98 1.52 -0.75
N GLU A 18 13.30 0.26 -1.05
CA GLU A 18 12.31 -0.80 -1.20
C GLU A 18 11.51 -1.00 0.09
N ALA A 19 12.19 -1.10 1.24
CA ALA A 19 11.55 -1.27 2.53
C ALA A 19 10.62 -0.09 2.88
N ALA A 20 11.05 1.15 2.61
CA ALA A 20 10.23 2.33 2.80
C ALA A 20 8.95 2.28 1.93
N TYR A 21 9.09 1.95 0.64
CA TYR A 21 7.94 1.81 -0.26
C TYR A 21 6.96 0.71 0.20
N ARG A 22 7.47 -0.47 0.57
CA ARG A 22 6.65 -1.57 1.08
C ARG A 22 5.94 -1.20 2.39
N ASN A 23 6.59 -0.40 3.24
CA ASN A 23 6.01 0.04 4.50
C ASN A 23 4.87 1.05 4.29
N GLU A 24 5.00 1.98 3.34
CA GLU A 24 3.89 2.86 2.96
C GLU A 24 2.72 2.10 2.33
N LEU A 25 3.02 1.11 1.49
CA LEU A 25 2.00 0.23 0.91
C LEU A 25 1.23 -0.54 2.01
N SER A 26 1.94 -1.13 2.97
CA SER A 26 1.31 -1.84 4.10
C SER A 26 0.40 -0.91 4.87
N ARG A 27 0.88 0.28 5.26
CA ARG A 27 0.07 1.29 5.96
C ARG A 27 -1.22 1.64 5.22
N LEU A 28 -1.16 1.76 3.89
CA LEU A 28 -2.33 2.04 3.07
C LEU A 28 -3.31 0.86 3.06
N CYS A 29 -2.83 -0.36 2.87
CA CYS A 29 -3.69 -1.55 2.81
C CYS A 29 -4.31 -1.88 4.18
N ASP A 30 -3.52 -1.83 5.24
CA ASP A 30 -3.94 -2.11 6.62
C ASP A 30 -4.95 -1.06 7.13
N ALA A 31 -4.97 0.14 6.55
CA ALA A 31 -5.94 1.17 6.88
C ALA A 31 -7.40 0.80 6.57
N ALA A 32 -7.64 -0.04 5.55
CA ALA A 32 -9.01 -0.35 5.11
C ALA A 32 -9.85 -1.04 6.22
N PRO A 33 -9.41 -2.16 6.82
CA PRO A 33 -10.15 -2.78 7.92
C PRO A 33 -10.27 -1.87 9.15
N ASP A 34 -9.22 -1.12 9.50
CA ASP A 34 -9.23 -0.21 10.64
C ASP A 34 -10.27 0.91 10.48
N LEU A 35 -10.35 1.50 9.28
CA LEU A 35 -11.33 2.54 8.98
C LEU A 35 -12.76 1.96 8.98
N LEU A 36 -12.97 0.79 8.39
CA LEU A 36 -14.29 0.12 8.42
C LEU A 36 -14.77 -0.22 9.84
N ALA A 37 -13.85 -0.50 10.77
CA ALA A 37 -14.17 -0.74 12.17
C ALA A 37 -14.51 0.55 12.93
N ALA A 38 -13.99 1.70 12.50
CA ALA A 38 -14.07 2.96 13.22
C ALA A 38 -15.18 3.91 12.74
N MET A 39 -15.64 3.80 11.49
CA MET A 39 -16.58 4.76 10.89
C MET A 39 -17.52 4.11 9.86
N PRO A 40 -18.62 4.80 9.49
CA PRO A 40 -19.52 4.32 8.43
C PRO A 40 -18.76 4.03 7.12
N PRO A 41 -19.15 3.00 6.34
CA PRO A 41 -18.38 2.56 5.17
C PRO A 41 -18.08 3.65 4.13
N HIS A 42 -19.01 4.58 3.88
CA HIS A 42 -18.78 5.70 2.95
C HIS A 42 -17.74 6.71 3.46
N GLU A 43 -17.68 6.94 4.77
CA GLU A 43 -16.65 7.77 5.41
C GLU A 43 -15.31 7.05 5.39
N ALA A 44 -15.30 5.74 5.65
CA ALA A 44 -14.11 4.90 5.58
C ALA A 44 -13.49 4.93 4.18
N LEU A 45 -14.31 4.76 3.13
CA LEU A 45 -13.88 4.85 1.74
C LEU A 45 -13.30 6.24 1.44
N ARG A 46 -13.95 7.32 1.86
CA ARG A 46 -13.46 8.69 1.66
C ARG A 46 -12.12 8.92 2.36
N ALA A 47 -11.99 8.50 3.62
CA ALA A 47 -10.78 8.65 4.40
C ALA A 47 -9.62 7.83 3.78
N TRP A 48 -9.91 6.62 3.34
CA TRP A 48 -8.94 5.77 2.66
C TRP A 48 -8.47 6.35 1.33
N MET A 49 -9.37 6.95 0.54
CA MET A 49 -8.99 7.66 -0.69
C MET A 49 -8.05 8.84 -0.42
N GLY A 50 -8.22 9.54 0.71
CA GLY A 50 -7.24 10.53 1.17
C GLY A 50 -5.85 9.92 1.39
N ARG A 51 -5.78 8.81 2.14
CA ARG A 51 -4.52 8.07 2.36
C ARG A 51 -3.90 7.54 1.07
N PHE A 52 -4.72 7.13 0.10
CA PHE A 52 -4.24 6.70 -1.21
C PHE A 52 -3.55 7.85 -1.96
N ILE A 53 -4.09 9.08 -1.89
CA ILE A 53 -3.48 10.27 -2.49
C ILE A 53 -2.15 10.61 -1.79
N ASP A 54 -2.08 10.51 -0.47
CA ASP A 54 -0.84 10.72 0.28
C ASP A 54 0.24 9.71 -0.13
N TYR A 55 -0.13 8.44 -0.21
CA TYR A 55 0.72 7.37 -0.72
C TYR A 55 1.20 7.62 -2.16
N ALA A 56 0.29 8.04 -3.05
CA ALA A 56 0.63 8.34 -4.44
C ALA A 56 1.62 9.51 -4.54
N THR A 57 1.43 10.53 -3.72
CA THR A 57 2.34 11.70 -3.62
C THR A 57 3.72 11.28 -3.12
N ALA A 58 3.78 10.48 -2.05
CA ALA A 58 5.04 9.94 -1.53
C ALA A 58 5.77 9.10 -2.58
N LYS A 59 5.03 8.23 -3.29
CA LYS A 59 5.56 7.41 -4.39
C LYS A 59 6.14 8.27 -5.53
N LEU A 60 5.48 9.38 -5.89
CA LEU A 60 5.98 10.32 -6.89
C LEU A 60 7.29 10.99 -6.43
N GLY A 61 7.38 11.40 -5.17
CA GLY A 61 8.61 11.95 -4.59
C GLY A 61 9.77 10.94 -4.56
N MET A 62 9.47 9.65 -4.48
CA MET A 62 10.45 8.55 -4.52
C MET A 62 10.76 8.04 -5.93
N ALA A 63 10.18 8.60 -6.99
CA ALA A 63 10.19 7.99 -8.32
C ALA A 63 11.61 7.71 -8.87
N GLU A 64 12.54 8.65 -8.75
CA GLU A 64 13.94 8.46 -9.18
C GLU A 64 14.66 7.40 -8.33
N ALA A 65 14.42 7.41 -7.02
CA ALA A 65 15.02 6.44 -6.10
C ALA A 65 14.51 5.01 -6.39
N LEU A 66 13.21 4.85 -6.63
CA LEU A 66 12.61 3.58 -7.01
C LEU A 66 13.04 3.11 -8.39
N ARG A 67 13.32 4.04 -9.32
CA ARG A 67 13.92 3.69 -10.62
C ARG A 67 15.28 3.02 -10.43
N ALA A 68 16.15 3.59 -9.60
CA ALA A 68 17.45 2.98 -9.30
C ALA A 68 17.33 1.58 -8.67
N VAL A 69 16.30 1.35 -7.84
CA VAL A 69 16.00 0.01 -7.30
C VAL A 69 15.64 -0.96 -8.42
N VAL A 70 14.79 -0.55 -9.37
CA VAL A 70 14.45 -1.38 -10.55
C VAL A 70 15.67 -1.67 -11.40
N ASP A 71 16.53 -0.69 -11.63
CA ASP A 71 17.76 -0.84 -12.42
C ASP A 71 18.77 -1.77 -11.73
N SER A 72 18.68 -1.93 -10.40
CA SER A 72 19.46 -2.92 -9.63
C SER A 72 18.92 -4.36 -9.72
N GLY A 73 17.81 -4.58 -10.44
CA GLY A 73 17.18 -5.89 -10.64
C GLY A 73 16.09 -6.26 -9.62
N VAL A 74 15.74 -5.35 -8.71
CA VAL A 74 14.71 -5.55 -7.70
C VAL A 74 13.38 -4.98 -8.19
N ASN A 75 12.27 -5.71 -8.04
CA ASN A 75 10.93 -5.18 -8.33
C ASN A 75 10.23 -4.72 -7.04
N PRO A 76 10.32 -3.43 -6.66
CA PRO A 76 9.69 -2.92 -5.44
C PRO A 76 8.16 -2.95 -5.54
N TYR A 77 7.61 -2.98 -6.76
CA TYR A 77 6.17 -2.88 -7.03
C TYR A 77 5.44 -4.23 -7.04
N ALA A 78 6.14 -5.33 -6.79
CA ALA A 78 5.55 -6.66 -6.79
C ALA A 78 4.31 -6.68 -5.88
N GLN A 79 3.17 -7.11 -6.42
CA GLN A 79 1.86 -7.21 -5.75
C GLN A 79 1.23 -5.89 -5.27
N SER A 80 1.89 -4.73 -5.41
CA SER A 80 1.35 -3.48 -4.86
C SER A 80 -0.01 -3.12 -5.45
N ARG A 81 -0.17 -3.30 -6.76
CA ARG A 81 -1.46 -3.03 -7.44
C ARG A 81 -2.56 -3.93 -6.89
N GLU A 82 -2.29 -5.23 -6.78
CA GLU A 82 -3.26 -6.22 -6.28
C GLU A 82 -3.69 -5.90 -4.84
N LEU A 83 -2.74 -5.62 -3.95
CA LEU A 83 -3.04 -5.27 -2.56
C LEU A 83 -3.88 -4.00 -2.43
N ILE A 84 -3.57 -2.96 -3.21
CA ILE A 84 -4.36 -1.71 -3.24
C ILE A 84 -5.76 -1.98 -3.76
N MET A 85 -5.90 -2.78 -4.83
CA MET A 85 -7.21 -3.11 -5.40
C MET A 85 -8.06 -3.94 -4.44
N ASN A 86 -7.46 -4.87 -3.69
CA ASN A 86 -8.16 -5.65 -2.68
C ASN A 86 -8.68 -4.77 -1.53
N ALA A 87 -7.87 -3.82 -1.07
CA ALA A 87 -8.28 -2.86 -0.04
C ALA A 87 -9.39 -1.93 -0.52
N LEU A 88 -9.32 -1.43 -1.76
CA LEU A 88 -10.36 -0.59 -2.34
C LEU A 88 -11.67 -1.38 -2.55
N THR A 89 -11.57 -2.62 -3.02
CA THR A 89 -12.73 -3.50 -3.25
C THR A 89 -13.48 -3.75 -1.94
N SER A 90 -12.79 -4.07 -0.84
CA SER A 90 -13.47 -4.31 0.45
C SER A 90 -14.21 -3.08 0.98
N LEU A 91 -13.66 -1.89 0.80
CA LEU A 91 -14.31 -0.62 1.17
C LEU A 91 -15.55 -0.35 0.32
N MET A 92 -15.47 -0.58 -0.99
CA MET A 92 -16.61 -0.39 -1.89
C MET A 92 -17.71 -1.41 -1.67
N ASP A 93 -17.36 -2.68 -1.40
CA ASP A 93 -18.32 -3.73 -1.07
C ASP A 93 -19.09 -3.38 0.20
N ALA A 94 -18.39 -2.93 1.25
CA ALA A 94 -19.03 -2.49 2.49
C ALA A 94 -19.93 -1.26 2.29
N ALA A 95 -19.49 -0.28 1.49
CA ALA A 95 -20.28 0.92 1.20
C ALA A 95 -21.52 0.61 0.33
N THR A 96 -21.40 -0.34 -0.59
CA THR A 96 -22.50 -0.83 -1.42
C THR A 96 -23.51 -1.61 -0.59
N ALA A 97 -23.05 -2.51 0.27
CA ALA A 97 -23.90 -3.27 1.19
C ALA A 97 -24.67 -2.36 2.16
N ALA A 98 -24.06 -1.25 2.57
CA ALA A 98 -24.72 -0.22 3.38
C ALA A 98 -25.67 0.70 2.59
N GLY A 99 -25.76 0.55 1.26
CA GLY A 99 -26.60 1.40 0.39
C GLY A 99 -26.13 2.85 0.28
N THR A 100 -24.85 3.11 0.60
CA THR A 100 -24.28 4.47 0.68
C THR A 100 -23.58 4.92 -0.59
N ILE A 101 -23.25 3.98 -1.49
CA ILE A 101 -22.76 4.25 -2.84
C ILE A 101 -23.58 3.45 -3.85
N ARG A 102 -23.52 3.85 -5.13
CA ARG A 102 -24.22 3.14 -6.21
C ARG A 102 -23.57 1.78 -6.46
N SER A 103 -24.39 0.75 -6.67
CA SER A 103 -23.96 -0.64 -6.88
C SER A 103 -23.48 -0.94 -8.31
N ASP A 104 -23.55 0.03 -9.22
CA ASP A 104 -23.06 -0.09 -10.60
C ASP A 104 -21.55 0.20 -10.72
N LEU A 105 -20.90 0.60 -9.63
CA LEU A 105 -19.46 0.85 -9.56
C LEU A 105 -18.72 -0.44 -9.23
N THR A 106 -17.77 -0.84 -10.08
CA THR A 106 -16.89 -1.98 -9.84
C THR A 106 -15.43 -1.54 -9.82
N CYS A 107 -14.63 -2.14 -8.93
CA CYS A 107 -13.17 -2.01 -8.98
C CYS A 107 -12.64 -2.88 -10.13
N SER A 108 -12.70 -2.36 -11.36
CA SER A 108 -12.24 -3.14 -12.51
C SER A 108 -10.71 -3.27 -12.50
N MET A 109 -10.22 -4.49 -12.75
CA MET A 109 -8.81 -4.84 -12.89
C MET A 109 -8.22 -4.55 -14.28
N ALA A 110 -9.01 -3.96 -15.20
CA ALA A 110 -8.60 -3.68 -16.58
C ALA A 110 -7.31 -2.86 -16.69
#